data_AF-G9KFR5-F1
#
_entry.id   AF-G9KFR5-F1
#
_cell.length_a   1.000
_cell.length_b   1.000
_cell.length_c   1.000
_cell.angle_alpha   90.00
_cell.angle_beta   90.00
_cell.angle_gamma   90.00
#
_symmetry.space_group_name_H-M   'P 1'
#
loop_
_entity.id
_entity.type
_entity.pdbx_description
1 polymer ?
#
loop_
_entity_poly.entity_id
_entity_poly.type
_entity_poly.pdbx_seq_one_letter_code
_entity_poly.pdbx_strand_id
1 'polypeptide(L)'
;FDRPLRPIVVKDSEGTVSFLADSEKKEQMPLTPRRFDNDEGDQCSRLLELVKDISSHLDVTALCHKIFLHIHGLISADRYSLFLVCEDSSNDKFLISRLFDVAEGSTLEEASNNCIRLEWNKGIVGHVAAFGEPLNIKDAYEDPRFNAEVDQITGYKTQSILCMPIKNHRE
;
A
#
# COMPACT_ATOMS: atom_id res chain seq x y z
N PHE A 1 -20.77 3.25 -0.77
CA PHE A 1 -20.90 3.80 -2.14
C PHE A 1 -20.08 5.05 -2.35
N ASP A 2 -19.41 5.57 -1.31
CA ASP A 2 -18.60 6.78 -1.41
C ASP A 2 -17.21 6.49 -1.97
N ARG A 3 -17.17 6.30 -3.28
CA ARG A 3 -15.97 6.16 -4.12
C ARG A 3 -16.37 6.41 -5.58
N PRO A 4 -15.43 6.66 -6.51
CA PRO A 4 -15.76 6.74 -7.92
C PRO A 4 -16.40 5.42 -8.40
N LEU A 5 -17.64 5.51 -8.86
CA LEU A 5 -18.38 4.37 -9.41
C LEU A 5 -18.69 4.65 -10.88
N ARG A 6 -18.71 3.59 -11.69
CA ARG A 6 -19.20 3.68 -13.06
C ARG A 6 -20.67 4.12 -13.05
N PRO A 7 -21.11 4.92 -14.04
CA PRO A 7 -22.51 5.26 -14.19
C PRO A 7 -23.37 3.99 -14.26
N ILE A 8 -24.52 4.02 -13.60
CA ILE A 8 -25.48 2.90 -13.61
C ILE A 8 -26.08 2.72 -15.02
N VAL A 9 -26.17 3.80 -15.79
CA VAL A 9 -26.74 3.82 -17.14
C VAL A 9 -25.72 4.40 -18.11
N VAL A 10 -25.55 3.73 -19.24
CA VAL A 10 -24.67 4.15 -20.35
C VAL A 10 -25.55 4.39 -21.57
N LYS A 11 -25.20 5.36 -22.42
CA LYS A 11 -25.83 5.52 -23.73
C LYS A 11 -25.07 4.72 -24.76
N ASP A 12 -25.78 3.92 -25.55
CA ASP A 12 -25.18 3.25 -26.71
C ASP A 12 -24.90 4.26 -27.85
N SER A 13 -24.27 3.77 -28.92
CA SER A 13 -23.91 4.55 -30.10
C SER A 13 -25.13 5.15 -30.84
N GLU A 14 -26.34 4.67 -30.55
CA GLU A 14 -27.61 5.18 -31.07
C GLU A 14 -28.33 6.12 -30.07
N GLY A 15 -27.74 6.35 -28.89
CA GLY A 15 -28.27 7.24 -27.86
C GLY A 15 -29.31 6.60 -26.92
N THR A 16 -29.55 5.29 -27.05
CA THR A 16 -30.46 4.54 -26.17
C THR A 16 -29.78 4.29 -24.82
N VAL A 17 -30.54 4.49 -23.74
CA VAL A 17 -30.09 4.25 -22.38
C VAL A 17 -30.10 2.75 -22.08
N SER A 18 -28.96 2.19 -21.70
CA SER A 18 -28.79 0.78 -21.35
C SER A 18 -28.01 0.62 -20.04
N PHE A 19 -28.17 -0.54 -19.39
CA PHE A 19 -27.36 -0.95 -18.24
C PHE A 19 -26.13 -1.79 -18.64
N LEU A 20 -25.94 -2.03 -19.94
CA LEU A 20 -24.90 -2.91 -20.47
C LEU A 20 -23.75 -2.06 -21.02
N ALA A 21 -22.63 -2.05 -20.30
CA ALA A 21 -21.38 -1.48 -20.80
C ALA A 21 -20.68 -2.49 -21.73
N ASP A 22 -20.13 -2.01 -22.85
CA ASP A 22 -19.31 -2.84 -23.73
C ASP A 22 -18.12 -3.44 -22.97
N SER A 23 -17.92 -4.74 -23.12
CA SER A 23 -16.87 -5.48 -22.43
C SER A 23 -15.51 -5.23 -23.09
N GLU A 24 -14.69 -4.38 -22.49
CA GLU A 24 -13.28 -4.23 -22.89
C GLU A 24 -12.53 -5.55 -22.69
N LYS A 25 -11.81 -5.98 -23.74
CA LYS A 25 -11.05 -7.21 -23.82
C LYS A 25 -10.01 -7.28 -22.69
N LYS A 26 -10.01 -8.38 -21.93
CA LYS A 26 -8.90 -8.75 -21.04
C LYS A 26 -7.69 -9.14 -21.89
N GLU A 27 -6.68 -8.29 -21.93
CA GLU A 27 -5.35 -8.70 -22.38
C GLU A 27 -4.65 -9.52 -21.29
N GLN A 28 -4.10 -10.65 -21.69
CA GLN A 28 -3.45 -11.64 -20.85
C GLN A 28 -1.94 -11.32 -20.78
N MET A 29 -1.36 -11.28 -19.57
CA MET A 29 0.07 -11.00 -19.36
C MET A 29 0.96 -12.02 -20.07
N PRO A 30 2.01 -11.61 -20.79
CA PRO A 30 3.14 -12.48 -21.10
C PRO A 30 4.15 -12.43 -19.95
N LEU A 31 4.38 -13.57 -19.29
CA LEU A 31 5.50 -13.76 -18.36
C LEU A 31 6.75 -14.11 -19.17
N THR A 32 7.80 -13.28 -19.09
CA THR A 32 9.11 -13.60 -19.65
C THR A 32 10.10 -13.80 -18.50
N PRO A 33 10.71 -14.98 -18.32
CA PRO A 33 11.66 -15.19 -17.23
C PRO A 33 13.03 -14.62 -17.62
N ARG A 34 13.60 -13.77 -16.76
CA ARG A 34 15.03 -13.42 -16.80
C ARG A 34 15.76 -14.26 -15.78
N ARG A 35 16.86 -14.88 -16.21
CA ARG A 35 17.75 -15.68 -15.36
C ARG A 35 18.64 -14.75 -14.54
N PHE A 36 18.71 -15.00 -13.24
CA PHE A 36 19.69 -14.41 -12.32
C PHE A 36 20.55 -15.56 -11.75
N ASP A 37 21.86 -15.34 -11.75
CA ASP A 37 22.88 -16.33 -11.38
C ASP A 37 23.07 -16.46 -9.85
N ASN A 38 23.65 -17.59 -9.46
CA ASN A 38 23.52 -18.26 -8.16
C ASN A 38 24.25 -17.60 -6.99
N ASP A 39 23.43 -17.05 -6.07
CA ASP A 39 23.50 -17.10 -4.59
C ASP A 39 22.14 -16.58 -4.02
N GLU A 40 21.33 -15.94 -4.88
CA GLU A 40 19.96 -15.48 -4.67
C GLU A 40 18.87 -16.58 -4.64
N GLY A 41 19.24 -17.86 -4.76
CA GLY A 41 18.30 -18.96 -4.89
C GLY A 41 17.36 -19.10 -3.69
N ASP A 42 17.90 -18.89 -2.48
CA ASP A 42 17.10 -18.99 -1.24
C ASP A 42 16.15 -17.79 -1.09
N GLN A 43 16.65 -16.56 -1.26
CA GLN A 43 15.83 -15.35 -1.15
C GLN A 43 14.74 -15.27 -2.21
N CYS A 44 15.05 -15.64 -3.45
CA CYS A 44 14.08 -15.66 -4.53
C CYS A 44 13.03 -16.76 -4.31
N SER A 45 13.44 -17.92 -3.77
CA SER A 45 12.48 -18.99 -3.41
C SER A 45 11.53 -18.56 -2.29
N ARG A 46 12.05 -17.91 -1.24
CA ARG A 46 11.26 -17.36 -0.13
C ARG A 46 10.32 -16.27 -0.64
N LEU A 47 10.79 -15.36 -1.49
CA LEU A 47 9.95 -14.33 -2.10
C LEU A 47 8.83 -14.93 -2.96
N LEU A 48 9.12 -15.96 -3.77
CA LEU A 48 8.11 -16.63 -4.58
C LEU A 48 7.06 -17.36 -3.75
N GLU A 49 7.47 -17.99 -2.65
CA GLU A 49 6.56 -18.60 -1.68
C GLU A 49 5.63 -17.54 -1.08
N LEU A 50 6.19 -16.39 -0.68
CA LEU A 50 5.40 -15.25 -0.22
C LEU A 50 4.43 -14.77 -1.27
N VAL A 51 4.86 -14.55 -2.52
CA VAL A 51 3.98 -14.12 -3.62
C VAL A 51 2.83 -15.11 -3.85
N LYS A 52 3.10 -16.42 -3.77
CA LYS A 52 2.08 -17.46 -3.94
C LYS A 52 1.06 -17.44 -2.80
N ASP A 53 1.53 -17.28 -1.56
CA ASP A 53 0.70 -17.15 -0.37
C ASP A 53 -0.15 -15.87 -0.45
N ILE A 54 0.47 -14.76 -0.86
CA ILE A 54 -0.15 -13.45 -1.07
C ILE A 54 -1.28 -13.52 -2.09
N SER A 55 -1.04 -14.17 -3.24
CA SER A 55 -2.01 -14.28 -4.33
C SER A 55 -3.29 -15.04 -3.94
N SER A 56 -3.29 -15.78 -2.83
CA SER A 56 -4.45 -16.54 -2.37
C SER A 56 -5.42 -15.72 -1.50
N HIS A 57 -4.99 -14.54 -1.03
CA HIS A 57 -5.76 -13.69 -0.13
C HIS A 57 -6.47 -12.57 -0.90
N LEU A 58 -7.79 -12.48 -0.74
CA LEU A 58 -8.61 -11.38 -1.29
C LEU A 58 -8.64 -10.15 -0.38
N ASP A 59 -8.18 -10.26 0.87
CA ASP A 59 -8.12 -9.16 1.83
C ASP A 59 -6.71 -8.56 1.90
N VAL A 60 -6.58 -7.34 1.39
CA VAL A 60 -5.35 -6.54 1.37
C VAL A 60 -4.79 -6.31 2.78
N THR A 61 -5.63 -6.25 3.80
CA THR A 61 -5.20 -6.00 5.18
C THR A 61 -4.50 -7.22 5.77
N ALA A 62 -5.18 -8.38 5.75
CA ALA A 62 -4.59 -9.64 6.21
C ALA A 62 -3.34 -10.00 5.39
N LEU A 63 -3.39 -9.73 4.09
CA LEU A 63 -2.29 -9.91 3.17
C LEU A 63 -1.05 -9.14 3.59
N CYS A 64 -1.19 -7.83 3.79
CA CYS A 64 -0.06 -6.97 4.09
C CYS A 64 0.51 -7.25 5.48
N HIS A 65 -0.31 -7.58 6.48
CA HIS A 65 0.20 -8.02 7.78
C HIS A 65 1.07 -9.28 7.64
N LYS A 66 0.63 -10.25 6.84
CA LYS A 66 1.41 -11.47 6.55
C LYS A 66 2.70 -11.18 5.79
N ILE A 67 2.68 -10.23 4.84
CA ILE A 67 3.90 -9.75 4.16
C ILE A 67 4.87 -9.19 5.21
N PHE A 68 4.42 -8.27 6.06
CA PHE A 68 5.24 -7.63 7.08
C PHE A 68 5.88 -8.64 8.03
N LEU A 69 5.11 -9.62 8.51
CA LEU A 69 5.64 -10.69 9.37
C LEU A 69 6.76 -11.49 8.71
N HIS A 70 6.67 -11.76 7.41
CA HIS A 70 7.69 -12.54 6.71
C HIS A 70 8.91 -11.71 6.30
N ILE A 71 8.72 -10.43 5.94
CA ILE A 71 9.84 -9.56 5.57
C ILE A 71 10.57 -8.99 6.77
N HIS A 72 10.03 -9.04 7.99
CA HIS A 72 10.73 -8.61 9.21
C HIS A 72 12.13 -9.22 9.36
N GLY A 73 12.33 -10.47 8.95
CA GLY A 73 13.65 -11.11 8.94
C GLY A 73 14.58 -10.66 7.79
N LEU A 74 14.04 -9.99 6.77
CA LEU A 74 14.77 -9.45 5.60
C LEU A 74 15.11 -7.97 5.75
N ILE A 75 14.19 -7.20 6.34
CA ILE A 75 14.35 -5.77 6.59
C ILE A 75 14.53 -5.58 8.10
N SER A 76 15.74 -5.18 8.52
CA SER A 76 16.05 -4.91 9.93
C SER A 76 15.44 -3.58 10.39
N ALA A 77 14.11 -3.50 10.42
CA ALA A 77 13.36 -2.35 10.92
C ALA A 77 12.47 -2.75 12.10
N ASP A 78 12.22 -1.79 12.98
CA ASP A 78 11.52 -2.00 14.26
C ASP A 78 10.00 -2.06 14.10
N ARG A 79 9.45 -1.17 13.24
CA ARG A 79 8.01 -0.98 13.03
C ARG A 79 7.69 -0.75 11.57
N TYR A 80 6.49 -1.18 11.17
CA TYR A 80 5.97 -1.02 9.81
C TYR A 80 4.58 -0.43 9.81
N SER A 81 4.24 0.26 8.73
CA SER A 81 2.89 0.76 8.52
C SER A 81 2.55 0.77 7.03
N LEU A 82 1.29 0.51 6.71
CA LEU A 82 0.78 0.56 5.34
C LEU A 82 -0.33 1.59 5.23
N PHE A 83 -0.25 2.40 4.17
CA PHE A 83 -1.28 3.36 3.82
C PHE A 83 -1.86 3.04 2.44
N LEU A 84 -3.18 3.02 2.36
CA LEU A 84 -3.95 2.81 1.15
C LEU A 84 -4.46 4.16 0.64
N VAL A 85 -4.19 4.44 -0.62
CA VAL A 85 -4.79 5.58 -1.32
C VAL A 85 -6.27 5.27 -1.53
N CYS A 86 -7.10 6.19 -1.09
CA CYS A 86 -8.55 6.16 -1.25
C CYS A 86 -8.99 7.44 -1.97
N GLU A 87 -10.12 7.34 -2.66
CA GLU A 87 -10.76 8.44 -3.36
C GLU A 87 -12.25 8.38 -3.06
N ASP A 88 -12.85 9.50 -2.68
CA ASP A 88 -14.29 9.60 -2.42
C ASP A 88 -15.09 9.93 -3.68
N SER A 89 -16.41 10.08 -3.53
CA SER A 89 -17.29 10.46 -4.64
C SER A 89 -17.07 11.88 -5.18
N SER A 90 -16.36 12.74 -4.46
CA SER A 90 -15.97 14.09 -4.90
C SER A 90 -14.66 14.10 -5.70
N ASN A 91 -13.99 12.94 -5.84
CA ASN A 91 -12.64 12.77 -6.39
C ASN A 91 -11.54 13.37 -5.50
N ASP A 92 -11.82 13.53 -4.21
CA ASP A 92 -10.79 13.94 -3.26
C ASP A 92 -10.02 12.72 -2.79
N LYS A 93 -8.70 12.78 -2.95
CA LYS A 93 -7.78 11.72 -2.54
C LYS A 93 -7.41 11.87 -1.07
N PHE A 94 -7.23 10.75 -0.40
CA PHE A 94 -6.74 10.69 0.98
C PHE A 94 -6.09 9.33 1.25
N LEU A 95 -5.39 9.22 2.37
CA LEU A 95 -4.73 8.00 2.78
C LEU A 95 -5.42 7.41 4.00
N ILE A 96 -5.61 6.10 3.99
CA ILE A 96 -6.08 5.33 5.15
C ILE A 96 -5.05 4.27 5.51
N SER A 97 -4.64 4.20 6.76
CA SER A 97 -3.92 3.06 7.31
C SER A 97 -4.85 2.22 8.19
N ARG A 98 -4.94 0.93 7.89
CA ARG A 98 -5.53 -0.10 8.78
C ARG A 98 -4.48 -1.01 9.40
N LEU A 99 -3.21 -0.76 9.11
CA LEU A 99 -2.07 -1.49 9.62
C LEU A 99 -1.05 -0.43 9.98
N PHE A 100 -1.20 0.09 11.18
CA PHE A 100 -0.30 1.08 11.73
C PHE A 100 0.50 0.48 12.86
N ASP A 101 1.78 0.85 12.94
CA ASP A 101 2.66 0.50 14.04
C ASP A 101 2.81 -1.01 14.31
N VAL A 102 2.94 -1.79 13.22
CA VAL A 102 3.14 -3.24 13.29
C VAL A 102 4.59 -3.51 13.73
N ALA A 103 4.74 -4.03 14.94
CA ALA A 103 6.02 -4.49 15.50
C ALA A 103 6.08 -6.03 15.51
N GLU A 104 7.25 -6.59 15.77
CA GLU A 104 7.42 -8.04 15.95
C GLU A 104 6.51 -8.56 17.05
N GLY A 105 5.74 -9.62 16.76
CA GLY A 105 4.80 -10.23 17.70
C GLY A 105 3.44 -9.52 17.82
N SER A 106 3.21 -8.42 17.10
CA SER A 106 1.89 -7.76 17.05
C SER A 106 0.85 -8.61 16.32
N THR A 107 -0.34 -8.72 16.92
CA THR A 107 -1.47 -9.42 16.29
C THR A 107 -2.16 -8.52 15.26
N LEU A 108 -2.86 -9.14 14.30
CA LEU A 108 -3.64 -8.40 13.30
C LEU A 108 -4.74 -7.54 13.96
N GLU A 109 -5.33 -8.01 15.06
CA GLU A 109 -6.37 -7.29 15.79
C GLU A 109 -5.81 -5.99 16.40
N GLU A 110 -4.65 -6.06 17.06
CA GLU A 110 -3.98 -4.89 17.63
C GLU A 110 -3.60 -3.86 16.55
N ALA A 111 -3.07 -4.34 15.42
CA ALA A 111 -2.67 -3.48 14.30
C ALA A 111 -3.85 -2.84 13.55
N SER A 112 -5.02 -3.50 13.55
CA SER A 112 -6.22 -3.07 12.83
C SER A 112 -7.19 -2.22 13.68
N ASN A 113 -6.99 -2.14 14.99
CA ASN A 113 -7.88 -1.39 15.88
C ASN A 113 -7.79 0.13 15.68
N ASN A 114 -6.67 0.63 15.14
CA ASN A 114 -6.45 2.06 14.94
C ASN A 114 -6.41 2.39 13.44
N CYS A 115 -7.51 2.95 12.94
CA CYS A 115 -7.59 3.47 11.58
C CYS A 115 -7.06 4.91 11.54
N ILE A 116 -5.96 5.14 10.83
CA ILE A 116 -5.41 6.50 10.64
C ILE A 116 -5.84 7.04 9.29
N ARG A 117 -6.39 8.25 9.27
CA ARG A 117 -6.70 9.00 8.04
C ARG A 117 -5.75 10.18 7.91
N LEU A 118 -5.10 10.30 6.75
CA LEU A 118 -4.27 11.45 6.40
C LEU A 118 -4.82 12.12 5.14
N GLU A 119 -4.77 13.44 5.11
CA GLU A 119 -5.09 14.22 3.91
C GLU A 119 -4.02 14.02 2.82
N TRP A 120 -4.41 14.28 1.57
CA TRP A 120 -3.48 14.21 0.44
C TRP A 120 -2.33 15.21 0.59
N ASN A 121 -1.11 14.79 0.22
CA ASN A 121 0.10 15.61 0.27
C ASN A 121 0.40 16.21 1.67
N LYS A 122 -0.01 15.53 2.75
CA LYS A 122 0.34 15.88 4.13
C LYS A 122 1.27 14.84 4.75
N GLY A 123 2.30 15.34 5.42
CA GLY A 123 3.33 14.52 6.05
C GLY A 123 4.20 13.74 5.07
N ILE A 124 5.08 12.88 5.59
CA ILE A 124 6.00 12.07 4.78
C ILE A 124 5.22 11.16 3.81
N VAL A 125 4.24 10.41 4.33
CA VAL A 125 3.47 9.46 3.52
C VAL A 125 2.63 10.18 2.46
N GLY A 126 1.98 11.30 2.82
CA GLY A 126 1.22 12.09 1.86
C GLY A 126 2.09 12.66 0.75
N HIS A 127 3.32 13.08 1.06
CA HIS A 127 4.29 13.51 0.06
C HIS A 127 4.66 12.37 -0.90
N VAL A 128 5.04 11.19 -0.37
CA VAL A 128 5.37 10.02 -1.21
C VAL A 128 4.19 9.59 -2.07
N ALA A 129 2.96 9.62 -1.54
CA ALA A 129 1.76 9.31 -2.30
C ALA A 129 1.50 10.34 -3.42
N ALA A 130 1.74 11.62 -3.17
CA ALA A 130 1.50 12.70 -4.13
C ALA A 130 2.52 12.72 -5.28
N PHE A 131 3.80 12.50 -4.98
CA PHE A 131 4.87 12.60 -5.96
C PHE A 131 5.28 11.25 -6.55
N GLY A 132 4.98 10.15 -5.85
CA GLY A 132 5.31 8.80 -6.30
C GLY A 132 6.81 8.49 -6.28
N GLU A 133 7.59 9.27 -5.51
CA GLU A 133 9.04 9.10 -5.33
C GLU A 133 9.35 8.56 -3.94
N PRO A 134 10.26 7.59 -3.81
CA PRO A 134 10.63 7.03 -2.52
C PRO A 134 11.45 8.01 -1.68
N LEU A 135 11.29 7.94 -0.36
CA LEU A 135 12.07 8.72 0.61
C LEU A 135 12.82 7.80 1.57
N ASN A 136 14.12 8.06 1.73
CA ASN A 136 14.98 7.41 2.72
C ASN A 136 15.56 8.48 3.66
N ILE A 137 14.91 8.64 4.81
CA ILE A 137 15.18 9.68 5.81
C ILE A 137 15.99 9.06 6.94
N LYS A 138 17.14 9.63 7.26
CA LYS A 138 18.02 9.13 8.34
C LYS A 138 17.64 9.63 9.72
N ASP A 139 17.12 10.85 9.80
CA ASP A 139 16.61 11.47 11.01
C ASP A 139 15.23 12.08 10.73
N ALA A 140 14.20 11.49 11.31
CA ALA A 140 12.82 11.93 11.14
C ALA A 140 12.60 13.34 11.70
N TYR A 141 13.28 13.72 12.79
CA TYR A 141 13.07 15.01 13.45
C TYR A 141 13.65 16.19 12.68
N GLU A 142 14.58 15.93 11.75
CA GLU A 142 15.14 16.93 10.84
C GLU A 142 14.27 17.12 9.57
N ASP A 143 13.32 16.22 9.31
CA ASP A 143 12.43 16.34 8.15
C ASP A 143 11.20 17.21 8.51
N PRO A 144 10.98 18.34 7.82
CA PRO A 144 9.86 19.24 8.13
C PRO A 144 8.48 18.63 7.89
N ARG A 145 8.40 17.47 7.22
CA ARG A 145 7.14 16.74 6.97
C ARG A 145 6.84 15.73 8.07
N PHE A 146 7.73 15.51 9.03
CA PHE A 146 7.52 14.58 10.12
C PHE A 146 6.59 15.18 11.18
N ASN A 147 5.59 14.40 11.62
CA ASN A 147 4.74 14.76 12.75
C ASN A 147 5.19 13.95 13.98
N ALA A 148 5.83 14.62 14.94
CA ALA A 148 6.31 14.02 16.18
C ALA A 148 5.24 13.86 17.28
N GLU A 149 3.99 14.27 17.05
CA GLU A 149 2.91 14.17 18.06
C GLU A 149 2.63 12.71 18.44
N VAL A 150 2.64 11.80 17.46
CA VAL A 150 2.39 10.36 17.69
C VAL A 150 3.51 9.75 18.54
N ASP A 151 4.76 10.09 18.25
CA ASP A 151 5.94 9.68 19.03
C ASP A 151 5.86 10.20 20.47
N GLN A 152 5.45 11.47 20.67
CA GLN A 152 5.31 12.07 21.99
C GLN A 152 4.21 11.39 22.84
N ILE A 153 3.09 11.01 22.23
CA ILE A 153 1.97 10.36 22.92
C ILE A 153 2.31 8.91 23.28
N THR A 154 2.97 8.20 22.37
CA THR A 154 3.30 6.78 22.54
C THR A 154 4.59 6.56 23.35
N GLY A 155 5.42 7.60 23.50
CA GLY A 155 6.76 7.49 24.06
C GLY A 155 7.77 6.82 23.12
N TYR A 156 7.37 6.54 21.87
CA TYR A 156 8.25 6.00 20.85
C TYR A 156 9.13 7.10 20.25
N LYS A 157 10.32 6.73 19.74
CA LYS A 157 11.21 7.65 19.03
C LYS A 157 11.57 7.09 17.67
N THR A 158 10.96 7.66 16.64
CA THR A 158 11.24 7.36 15.24
C THR A 158 12.57 8.00 14.84
N GLN A 159 13.57 7.18 14.52
CA GLN A 159 14.88 7.66 14.08
C GLN A 159 14.94 7.79 12.55
N SER A 160 14.91 6.67 11.83
CA SER A 160 15.00 6.63 10.37
C SER A 160 13.71 6.11 9.74
N ILE A 161 13.35 6.64 8.57
CA ILE A 161 12.13 6.29 7.85
C ILE A 161 12.47 5.95 6.40
N LEU A 162 12.07 4.75 5.96
CA LEU A 162 12.01 4.39 4.56
C LEU A 162 10.54 4.36 4.11
N CYS A 163 10.16 5.23 3.19
CA CYS A 163 8.80 5.31 2.66
C CYS A 163 8.82 5.08 1.15
N MET A 164 8.15 4.02 0.70
CA MET A 164 8.13 3.58 -0.69
C MET A 164 6.71 3.63 -1.25
N PRO A 165 6.49 4.22 -2.44
CA PRO A 165 5.20 4.19 -3.10
C PRO A 165 4.96 2.82 -3.76
N ILE A 166 3.74 2.29 -3.62
CA ILE A 166 3.29 1.09 -4.34
C ILE A 166 2.41 1.55 -5.49
N LYS A 167 2.90 1.38 -6.73
CA LYS A 167 2.18 1.75 -7.95
C LYS A 167 1.60 0.51 -8.61
N ASN A 168 0.43 0.64 -9.22
CA ASN A 168 -0.10 -0.40 -10.08
C ASN A 168 0.71 -0.46 -11.37
N HIS A 169 0.80 -1.62 -12.02
CA HIS A 169 1.58 -1.81 -13.26
C HIS A 169 1.18 -0.86 -14.41
N ARG A 170 -0.03 -0.30 -14.37
CA ARG A 170 -0.57 0.59 -15.41
C ARG A 170 -0.23 2.08 -15.18
N GLU A 171 0.52 2.41 -14.13
CA GLU A 171 0.91 3.79 -13.76
C GLU A 171 2.43 3.94 -13.54
#